data_AF-A0A2I0QRK6-F1
#
_entry.id   AF-A0A2I0QRK6-F1
#
_cell.length_a   1.000
_cell.length_b   1.000
_cell.length_c   1.000
_cell.angle_alpha   90.00
_cell.angle_beta   90.00
_cell.angle_gamma   90.00
#
_symmetry.space_group_name_H-M   'P 1'
#
loop_
_entity.id
_entity.type
_entity.pdbx_description
1 polymer ?
#
loop_
_entity_poly.entity_id
_entity_poly.type
_entity_poly.pdbx_seq_one_letter_code
_entity_poly.pdbx_strand_id
1 'polypeptide(L)'
;MVDYSLHYLRWFQYALELFPLWLIVSFSFVGTGQWPPLVEFLIIAAVASLLAIILNKFGVPTLIYGAAPIIFFLAIFLGFYWVYALIMAIFLTIRMENRMVKADLENEEMVLTLTFFGSIVAYFFAMSPSEGFAIYFVIVFLAQLVFFILGRMVYFYLRDAQTLNQSIGKKISIVGLSGVAILASTYLLYILFPYVKWGVQYVLFGTARLIVWALSPVFAFLESYEPEAPELEDEGEGLEGEQGTMEFDKNSGNQTGEMITEVVFWVVVAIVVTIAYLAYRKYRQRIGLTRNQVRGQYEDDMSKEKTKGSLFWKKKDRAKPPKNKVRKAYYDVEKWAAKHELGRYQYETIEEWHRRLDIEDQVEPDALNVYKNIRYSDAEHLNYNHEYYMGKIDDLKETIRKKHDV
;
A
#
# COMPACT_ATOMS: atom_id res chain seq x y z
N MET A 1 -9.98 -24.11 15.73
CA MET A 1 -10.89 -23.00 15.35
C MET A 1 -10.45 -22.53 13.99
N VAL A 2 -11.31 -22.63 12.97
CA VAL A 2 -11.00 -22.15 11.62
C VAL A 2 -10.78 -20.65 11.71
N ASP A 3 -9.66 -20.18 11.17
CA ASP A 3 -9.27 -18.77 11.25
C ASP A 3 -10.06 -17.96 10.20
N TYR A 4 -11.36 -17.77 10.46
CA TYR A 4 -12.29 -17.06 9.57
C TYR A 4 -11.79 -15.65 9.21
N SER A 5 -10.97 -15.05 10.09
CA SER A 5 -10.33 -13.76 9.88
C SER A 5 -9.39 -13.75 8.67
N LEU A 6 -8.60 -14.82 8.47
CA LEU A 6 -7.65 -14.97 7.37
C LEU A 6 -8.35 -15.24 6.05
N HIS A 7 -9.39 -16.08 6.04
CA HIS A 7 -10.19 -16.32 4.84
C HIS A 7 -10.89 -15.04 4.38
N TYR A 8 -11.46 -14.29 5.32
CA TYR A 8 -12.07 -12.99 5.03
C TYR A 8 -11.06 -12.01 4.45
N LEU A 9 -9.90 -11.85 5.10
CA LEU A 9 -8.85 -10.93 4.67
C LEU A 9 -8.41 -11.20 3.23
N ARG A 10 -8.25 -12.47 2.86
CA ARG A 10 -7.94 -12.87 1.49
C ARG A 10 -9.01 -12.37 0.52
N TRP A 11 -10.28 -12.71 0.71
CA TRP A 11 -11.33 -12.28 -0.23
C TRP A 11 -11.50 -10.76 -0.28
N PHE A 12 -11.38 -10.09 0.85
CA PHE A 12 -11.41 -8.63 0.94
C PHE A 12 -10.29 -7.99 0.11
N GLN A 13 -9.04 -8.44 0.30
CA GLN A 13 -7.92 -7.95 -0.49
C GLN A 13 -8.11 -8.23 -1.99
N TYR A 14 -8.77 -9.33 -2.36
CA TYR A 14 -9.00 -9.67 -3.78
C TYR A 14 -9.91 -8.64 -4.41
N ALA A 15 -11.04 -8.38 -3.76
CA ALA A 15 -11.97 -7.37 -4.20
C ALA A 15 -11.31 -5.98 -4.28
N LEU A 16 -10.41 -5.62 -3.35
CA LEU A 16 -9.64 -4.37 -3.45
C LEU A 16 -8.75 -4.31 -4.68
N GLU A 17 -8.05 -5.39 -5.02
CA GLU A 17 -7.17 -5.46 -6.19
C GLU A 17 -7.93 -5.42 -7.53
N LEU A 18 -9.24 -5.67 -7.54
CA LEU A 18 -10.07 -5.53 -8.74
C LEU A 18 -10.30 -4.07 -9.14
N PHE A 19 -10.28 -3.12 -8.20
CA PHE A 19 -10.49 -1.70 -8.51
C PHE A 19 -9.45 -1.10 -9.46
N PRO A 20 -8.12 -1.24 -9.25
CA PRO A 20 -7.15 -0.72 -10.21
C PRO A 20 -7.22 -1.43 -11.57
N LEU A 21 -7.53 -2.74 -11.60
CA LEU A 21 -7.76 -3.46 -12.86
C LEU A 21 -8.99 -2.90 -13.58
N TRP A 22 -10.08 -2.68 -12.86
CA TRP A 22 -11.30 -2.10 -13.38
C TRP A 22 -11.09 -0.70 -13.94
N LEU A 23 -10.24 0.11 -13.31
CA LEU A 23 -9.86 1.42 -13.80
C LEU A 23 -9.21 1.35 -15.18
N ILE A 24 -8.29 0.40 -15.39
CA ILE A 24 -7.63 0.19 -16.68
C ILE A 24 -8.64 -0.24 -17.75
N VAL A 25 -9.52 -1.18 -17.41
CA VAL A 25 -10.52 -1.71 -18.36
C VAL A 25 -11.57 -0.65 -18.71
N SER A 26 -12.06 0.11 -17.73
CA SER A 26 -13.06 1.15 -17.93
C SER A 26 -12.55 2.34 -18.74
N PHE A 27 -11.24 2.53 -18.84
CA PHE A 27 -10.63 3.66 -19.54
C PHE A 27 -11.07 3.77 -21.01
N SER A 28 -11.07 2.68 -21.79
CA SER A 28 -11.51 2.74 -23.19
C SER A 28 -13.00 3.03 -23.33
N PHE A 29 -13.82 2.40 -22.50
CA PHE A 29 -15.28 2.54 -22.58
C PHE A 29 -15.69 3.98 -22.30
N VAL A 30 -15.12 4.57 -21.25
CA VAL A 30 -15.32 6.00 -20.92
C VAL A 30 -14.82 6.89 -22.06
N GLY A 31 -13.66 6.60 -22.65
CA GLY A 31 -13.14 7.35 -23.79
C GLY A 31 -14.07 7.34 -25.02
N THR A 32 -14.81 6.25 -25.21
CA THR A 32 -15.84 6.13 -26.27
C THR A 32 -17.22 6.65 -25.87
N GLY A 33 -17.38 7.21 -24.67
CA GLY A 33 -18.68 7.68 -24.15
C GLY A 33 -19.66 6.55 -23.81
N GLN A 34 -19.17 5.34 -23.58
CA GLN A 34 -19.96 4.18 -23.22
C GLN A 34 -19.81 3.84 -21.74
N TRP A 35 -20.88 3.30 -21.14
CA TRP A 35 -20.83 2.78 -19.78
C TRP A 35 -19.95 1.52 -19.74
N PRO A 36 -18.94 1.46 -18.86
CA PRO A 36 -18.11 0.27 -18.73
C PRO A 36 -18.96 -0.95 -18.27
N PRO A 37 -18.78 -2.14 -18.89
CA PRO A 37 -19.54 -3.36 -18.61
C PRO A 37 -19.15 -4.00 -17.26
N LEU A 38 -19.64 -3.42 -16.16
CA LEU A 38 -19.27 -3.80 -14.79
C LEU A 38 -19.72 -5.21 -14.44
N VAL A 39 -20.90 -5.62 -14.90
CA VAL A 39 -21.49 -6.92 -14.56
C VAL A 39 -20.65 -8.04 -15.17
N GLU A 40 -20.26 -7.89 -16.43
CA GLU A 40 -19.43 -8.80 -17.19
C GLU A 40 -18.04 -8.92 -16.54
N PHE A 41 -17.45 -7.81 -16.12
CA PHE A 41 -16.20 -7.82 -15.36
C PHE A 41 -16.31 -8.57 -14.04
N LEU A 42 -17.38 -8.36 -13.28
CA LEU A 42 -17.62 -9.06 -12.02
C LEU A 42 -17.83 -10.56 -12.23
N ILE A 43 -18.51 -10.97 -13.31
CA ILE A 43 -18.65 -12.38 -13.70
C ILE A 43 -17.26 -12.99 -13.96
N ILE A 44 -16.41 -12.32 -14.74
CA ILE A 44 -15.04 -12.79 -15.02
C ILE A 44 -14.23 -12.93 -13.74
N ALA A 45 -14.28 -11.92 -12.86
CA ALA A 45 -13.55 -11.94 -11.59
C ALA A 45 -14.05 -13.05 -10.64
N ALA A 46 -15.36 -13.33 -10.63
CA ALA A 46 -15.95 -14.42 -9.87
C ALA A 46 -15.55 -15.79 -10.43
N VAL A 47 -15.60 -15.97 -11.75
CA VAL A 47 -15.18 -17.21 -12.42
C VAL A 47 -13.70 -17.48 -12.19
N ALA A 48 -12.84 -16.46 -12.32
CA ALA A 48 -11.42 -16.58 -12.00
C ALA A 48 -11.18 -17.07 -10.56
N SER A 49 -11.92 -16.53 -9.60
CA SER A 49 -11.86 -16.95 -8.20
C SER A 49 -12.30 -18.41 -8.00
N LEU A 50 -13.38 -18.83 -8.66
CA LEU A 50 -13.87 -20.20 -8.60
C LEU A 50 -12.90 -21.19 -9.24
N LEU A 51 -12.34 -20.83 -10.40
CA LEU A 51 -11.29 -21.61 -11.06
C LEU A 51 -10.07 -21.76 -10.15
N ALA A 52 -9.68 -20.72 -9.41
CA ALA A 52 -8.58 -20.79 -8.46
C ALA A 52 -8.84 -21.85 -7.37
N ILE A 53 -10.04 -21.82 -6.78
CA ILE A 53 -10.45 -22.77 -5.75
C ILE A 53 -10.45 -24.20 -6.30
N ILE A 54 -11.02 -24.41 -7.49
CA ILE A 54 -11.13 -25.73 -8.13
C ILE A 54 -9.75 -26.27 -8.49
N LEU A 55 -8.92 -25.48 -9.16
CA LEU A 55 -7.59 -25.90 -9.62
C LEU A 55 -6.65 -26.19 -8.45
N ASN A 56 -6.77 -25.45 -7.35
CA ASN A 56 -5.97 -25.69 -6.15
C ASN A 56 -6.30 -27.01 -5.45
N LYS A 57 -7.54 -27.53 -5.59
CA LYS A 57 -7.89 -28.85 -5.04
C LYS A 57 -7.09 -29.99 -5.67
N PHE A 58 -6.53 -29.78 -6.85
CA PHE A 58 -5.67 -30.77 -7.53
C PHE A 58 -4.22 -30.78 -7.02
N GLY A 59 -3.86 -29.90 -6.07
CA GLY A 59 -2.59 -29.97 -5.35
C GLY A 59 -1.33 -29.56 -6.11
N VAL A 60 -1.47 -29.10 -7.36
CA VAL A 60 -0.34 -28.65 -8.20
C VAL A 60 -0.46 -27.14 -8.42
N PRO A 61 0.39 -26.30 -7.79
CA PRO A 61 0.31 -24.83 -7.90
C PRO A 61 0.40 -24.29 -9.33
N THR A 62 1.11 -24.99 -10.23
CA THR A 62 1.26 -24.57 -11.63
C THR A 62 -0.01 -24.76 -12.48
N LEU A 63 -0.99 -25.55 -12.01
CA LEU A 63 -2.29 -25.70 -12.71
C LEU A 63 -3.08 -24.39 -12.75
N ILE A 64 -2.81 -23.44 -11.85
CA ILE A 64 -3.48 -22.13 -11.81
C ILE A 64 -3.31 -21.37 -13.13
N TYR A 65 -2.17 -21.53 -13.82
CA TYR A 65 -1.95 -20.89 -15.12
C TYR A 65 -2.86 -21.42 -16.23
N GLY A 66 -3.45 -22.61 -16.06
CA GLY A 66 -4.49 -23.14 -16.94
C GLY A 66 -5.79 -22.33 -16.90
N ALA A 67 -6.00 -21.49 -15.88
CA ALA A 67 -7.14 -20.57 -15.82
C ALA A 67 -7.02 -19.41 -16.83
N ALA A 68 -5.80 -19.00 -17.19
CA ALA A 68 -5.58 -17.86 -18.07
C ALA A 68 -6.29 -17.96 -19.43
N PRO A 69 -6.17 -19.06 -20.21
CA PRO A 69 -6.90 -19.17 -21.49
C PRO A 69 -8.42 -19.19 -21.28
N ILE A 70 -8.93 -19.80 -20.20
CA ILE A 70 -10.37 -19.85 -19.91
C ILE A 70 -10.89 -18.43 -19.62
N ILE A 71 -10.18 -17.67 -18.78
CA ILE A 71 -10.51 -16.27 -18.47
C ILE A 71 -10.45 -15.39 -19.72
N PHE A 72 -9.43 -15.59 -20.57
CA PHE A 72 -9.27 -14.86 -21.83
C PHE A 72 -10.44 -15.09 -22.79
N PHE A 73 -10.79 -16.35 -23.07
CA PHE A 73 -11.91 -16.67 -23.95
C PHE A 73 -13.25 -16.23 -23.37
N LEU A 74 -13.44 -16.35 -22.06
CA LEU A 74 -14.63 -15.84 -21.39
C LEU A 74 -14.75 -14.32 -21.53
N ALA A 75 -13.66 -13.58 -21.38
CA ALA A 75 -13.66 -12.13 -21.55
C ALA A 75 -14.00 -11.72 -23.00
N ILE A 76 -13.44 -12.39 -24.00
CA ILE A 76 -13.81 -12.15 -25.41
C ILE A 76 -15.28 -12.48 -25.65
N PHE A 77 -15.77 -13.59 -25.11
CA PHE A 77 -17.17 -14.00 -25.24
C PHE A 77 -18.13 -12.97 -24.63
N LEU A 78 -17.74 -12.32 -23.54
CA LEU A 78 -18.49 -11.24 -22.90
C LEU A 78 -18.30 -9.87 -23.58
N GLY A 79 -17.62 -9.82 -24.73
CA GLY A 79 -17.52 -8.62 -25.56
C GLY A 79 -16.34 -7.70 -25.22
N PHE A 80 -15.39 -8.12 -24.37
CA PHE A 80 -14.19 -7.32 -24.15
C PHE A 80 -13.22 -7.42 -25.33
N TYR A 81 -12.60 -6.29 -25.69
CA TYR A 81 -11.53 -6.26 -26.67
C TYR A 81 -10.36 -7.16 -26.23
N TRP A 82 -9.71 -7.83 -27.19
CA TRP A 82 -8.72 -8.88 -26.91
C TRP A 82 -7.55 -8.41 -26.04
N VAL A 83 -7.16 -7.13 -26.14
CA VAL A 83 -6.11 -6.55 -25.27
C VAL A 83 -6.56 -6.50 -23.81
N TYR A 84 -7.79 -6.06 -23.52
CA TYR A 84 -8.33 -6.06 -22.15
C TYR A 84 -8.57 -7.47 -21.65
N ALA A 85 -9.07 -8.36 -22.50
CA ALA A 85 -9.20 -9.78 -22.18
C ALA A 85 -7.86 -10.38 -21.76
N LEU A 86 -6.78 -10.07 -22.49
CA LEU A 86 -5.43 -10.54 -22.19
C LEU A 86 -4.90 -9.95 -20.86
N ILE A 87 -5.06 -8.64 -20.66
CA ILE A 87 -4.66 -7.96 -19.41
C ILE A 87 -5.39 -8.58 -18.21
N MET A 88 -6.71 -8.77 -18.30
CA MET A 88 -7.50 -9.40 -17.24
C MET A 88 -7.05 -10.85 -17.00
N ALA A 89 -6.85 -11.64 -18.05
CA ALA A 89 -6.39 -13.02 -17.92
C ALA A 89 -5.04 -13.13 -17.21
N ILE A 90 -4.05 -12.33 -17.62
CA ILE A 90 -2.72 -12.31 -17.00
C ILE A 90 -2.82 -11.82 -15.55
N PHE A 91 -3.48 -10.68 -15.32
CA PHE A 91 -3.55 -10.07 -13.99
C PHE A 91 -4.27 -10.98 -13.00
N LEU A 92 -5.47 -11.47 -13.33
CA LEU A 92 -6.25 -12.33 -12.44
C LEU A 92 -5.51 -13.63 -12.12
N THR A 93 -4.86 -14.24 -13.12
CA THR A 93 -4.09 -15.48 -12.92
C THR A 93 -2.88 -15.27 -12.00
N ILE A 94 -2.09 -14.20 -12.21
CA ILE A 94 -0.96 -13.86 -11.33
C ILE A 94 -1.45 -13.56 -9.91
N ARG A 95 -2.60 -12.89 -9.76
CA ARG A 95 -3.18 -12.63 -8.44
C ARG A 95 -3.66 -13.90 -7.76
N MET A 96 -4.25 -14.84 -8.48
CA MET A 96 -4.64 -16.14 -7.96
C MET A 96 -3.43 -16.90 -7.41
N GLU A 97 -2.32 -16.94 -8.16
CA GLU A 97 -1.07 -17.58 -7.72
C GLU A 97 -0.55 -16.94 -6.42
N ASN A 98 -0.39 -15.60 -6.42
CA ASN A 98 0.13 -14.88 -5.26
C ASN A 98 -0.70 -15.15 -4.00
N ARG A 99 -2.02 -15.27 -4.11
CA ARG A 99 -2.93 -15.51 -2.98
C ARG A 99 -2.88 -16.93 -2.44
N MET A 100 -2.54 -17.89 -3.27
CA MET A 100 -2.47 -19.30 -2.88
C MET A 100 -1.08 -19.69 -2.39
N VAL A 101 -0.03 -19.06 -2.93
CA VAL A 101 1.37 -19.38 -2.61
C VAL A 101 1.95 -18.45 -1.54
N LYS A 102 1.52 -17.18 -1.46
CA LYS A 102 2.04 -16.16 -0.54
C LYS A 102 0.91 -15.51 0.24
N ALA A 103 0.54 -16.11 1.36
CA ALA A 103 -0.28 -15.42 2.36
C ALA A 103 0.54 -14.27 2.96
N ASP A 104 -0.06 -13.09 3.11
CA ASP A 104 0.51 -11.90 3.77
C ASP A 104 1.53 -11.06 2.99
N LEU A 105 1.07 -10.50 1.86
CA LEU A 105 1.63 -9.22 1.40
C LEU A 105 0.64 -8.11 1.75
N GLU A 106 1.01 -7.24 2.69
CA GLU A 106 0.34 -5.97 2.97
C GLU A 106 0.46 -5.04 1.75
N ASN A 107 -0.30 -5.32 0.70
CA ASN A 107 -0.34 -4.53 -0.53
C ASN A 107 -1.51 -3.54 -0.58
N GLU A 108 -2.32 -3.46 0.48
CA GLU A 108 -3.53 -2.63 0.55
C GLU A 108 -3.20 -1.15 0.27
N GLU A 109 -2.14 -0.63 0.89
CA GLU A 109 -1.68 0.75 0.71
C GLU A 109 -1.25 1.02 -0.73
N MET A 110 -0.52 0.08 -1.34
CA MET A 110 -0.08 0.20 -2.73
C MET A 110 -1.27 0.20 -3.69
N VAL A 111 -2.27 -0.66 -3.45
CA VAL A 111 -3.48 -0.76 -4.27
C VAL A 111 -4.31 0.52 -4.17
N LEU A 112 -4.50 1.05 -2.96
CA LEU A 112 -5.18 2.34 -2.76
C LEU A 112 -4.45 3.49 -3.44
N THR A 113 -3.13 3.55 -3.29
CA THR A 113 -2.29 4.58 -3.90
C THR A 113 -2.35 4.50 -5.42
N LEU A 114 -2.27 3.28 -5.98
CA LEU A 114 -2.34 3.05 -7.42
C LEU A 114 -3.69 3.50 -7.99
N THR A 115 -4.81 3.13 -7.36
CA THR A 115 -6.11 3.58 -7.85
C THR A 115 -6.32 5.07 -7.63
N PHE A 116 -5.83 5.67 -6.55
CA PHE A 116 -5.92 7.11 -6.32
C PHE A 116 -5.27 7.89 -7.46
N PHE A 117 -3.99 7.62 -7.74
CA PHE A 117 -3.27 8.29 -8.82
C PHE A 117 -3.83 7.89 -10.19
N GLY A 118 -4.20 6.63 -10.37
CA GLY A 118 -4.84 6.14 -11.59
C GLY A 118 -6.14 6.88 -11.89
N SER A 119 -6.97 7.13 -10.88
CA SER A 119 -8.26 7.84 -11.04
C SER A 119 -8.05 9.31 -11.35
N ILE A 120 -7.03 9.95 -10.78
CA ILE A 120 -6.67 11.33 -11.12
C ILE A 120 -6.25 11.42 -12.59
N VAL A 121 -5.34 10.55 -13.02
CA VAL A 121 -4.89 10.51 -14.42
C VAL A 121 -6.09 10.24 -15.34
N ALA A 122 -6.87 9.19 -15.08
CA ALA A 122 -8.03 8.84 -15.88
C ALA A 122 -9.08 9.97 -15.94
N TYR A 123 -9.31 10.67 -14.83
CA TYR A 123 -10.18 11.85 -14.78
C TYR A 123 -9.71 12.96 -15.73
N PHE A 124 -8.42 13.31 -15.71
CA PHE A 124 -7.88 14.35 -16.61
C PHE A 124 -7.95 13.93 -18.08
N PHE A 125 -7.72 12.65 -18.39
CA PHE A 125 -7.85 12.12 -19.75
C PHE A 125 -9.28 12.12 -20.26
N ALA A 126 -10.23 11.73 -19.42
CA ALA A 126 -11.65 11.69 -19.78
C ALA A 126 -12.32 13.06 -19.83
N MET A 127 -11.66 14.10 -19.30
CA MET A 127 -12.18 15.48 -19.33
C MET A 127 -12.24 16.06 -20.75
N SER A 128 -11.42 15.57 -21.70
CA SER A 128 -11.38 16.10 -23.07
C SER A 128 -12.44 15.51 -24.01
N PRO A 129 -12.68 14.17 -24.04
CA PRO A 129 -13.62 13.56 -25.00
C PRO A 129 -15.05 13.41 -24.47
N SER A 130 -15.23 13.38 -23.14
CA SER A 130 -16.47 12.91 -22.52
C SER A 130 -16.71 13.55 -21.15
N GLU A 131 -17.04 14.85 -21.12
CA GLU A 131 -17.22 15.61 -19.86
C GLU A 131 -18.18 14.93 -18.87
N GLY A 132 -19.23 14.25 -19.37
CA GLY A 132 -20.20 13.53 -18.53
C GLY A 132 -19.66 12.27 -17.84
N PHE A 133 -18.62 11.63 -18.40
CA PHE A 133 -18.10 10.37 -17.88
C PHE A 133 -16.83 10.51 -17.04
N ALA A 134 -16.17 11.68 -17.05
CA ALA A 134 -14.96 11.87 -16.23
C ALA A 134 -15.20 11.63 -14.73
N ILE A 135 -16.37 12.03 -14.21
CA ILE A 135 -16.76 11.81 -12.80
C ILE A 135 -16.80 10.32 -12.41
N TYR A 136 -16.95 9.42 -13.39
CA TYR A 136 -16.96 7.98 -13.16
C TYR A 136 -15.71 7.50 -12.40
N PHE A 137 -14.52 7.97 -12.76
CA PHE A 137 -13.28 7.55 -12.11
C PHE A 137 -13.16 8.02 -10.66
N VAL A 138 -13.79 9.16 -10.34
CA VAL A 138 -13.91 9.65 -8.96
C VAL A 138 -14.85 8.74 -8.17
N ILE A 139 -15.99 8.36 -8.75
CA ILE A 139 -16.95 7.43 -8.13
C ILE A 139 -16.31 6.06 -7.87
N VAL A 140 -15.55 5.53 -8.83
CA VAL A 140 -14.81 4.25 -8.66
C VAL A 140 -13.82 4.33 -7.49
N PHE A 141 -13.06 5.42 -7.38
CA PHE A 141 -12.14 5.60 -6.26
C PHE A 141 -12.86 5.74 -4.92
N LEU A 142 -13.94 6.52 -4.86
CA LEU A 142 -14.77 6.65 -3.66
C LEU A 142 -15.37 5.31 -3.23
N ALA A 143 -15.85 4.52 -4.19
CA ALA A 143 -16.35 3.17 -3.95
C ALA A 143 -15.26 2.27 -3.38
N GLN A 144 -14.01 2.35 -3.88
CA GLN A 144 -12.89 1.61 -3.31
C GLN A 144 -12.58 2.04 -1.89
N LEU A 145 -12.60 3.34 -1.60
CA LEU A 145 -12.31 3.87 -0.27
C LEU A 145 -13.35 3.38 0.74
N VAL A 146 -14.64 3.49 0.39
CA VAL A 146 -15.74 2.95 1.21
C VAL A 146 -15.57 1.45 1.40
N PHE A 147 -15.29 0.69 0.34
CA PHE A 147 -15.06 -0.74 0.41
C PHE A 147 -13.87 -1.09 1.33
N PHE A 148 -12.76 -0.37 1.21
CA PHE A 148 -11.56 -0.53 2.06
C PHE A 148 -11.89 -0.34 3.54
N ILE A 149 -12.58 0.75 3.89
CA ILE A 149 -12.95 1.06 5.28
C ILE A 149 -13.89 0.00 5.83
N LEU A 150 -14.96 -0.32 5.10
CA LEU A 150 -15.93 -1.32 5.52
C LEU A 150 -15.26 -2.68 5.72
N GLY A 151 -14.40 -3.08 4.79
CA GLY A 151 -13.75 -4.37 4.91
C GLY A 151 -12.71 -4.44 6.02
N ARG A 152 -11.96 -3.35 6.25
CA ARG A 152 -11.07 -3.27 7.41
C ARG A 152 -11.85 -3.31 8.74
N MET A 153 -13.01 -2.65 8.78
CA MET A 153 -13.91 -2.68 9.94
C MET A 153 -14.40 -4.11 10.24
N VAL A 154 -14.83 -4.85 9.20
CA VAL A 154 -15.24 -6.26 9.35
C VAL A 154 -14.05 -7.13 9.77
N TYR A 155 -12.86 -6.93 9.19
CA TYR A 155 -11.65 -7.65 9.61
C TYR A 155 -11.33 -7.42 11.09
N PHE A 156 -11.36 -6.17 11.57
CA PHE A 156 -11.18 -5.86 12.99
C PHE A 156 -12.25 -6.52 13.87
N TYR A 157 -13.50 -6.55 13.41
CA TYR A 157 -14.58 -7.23 14.13
C TYR A 157 -14.36 -8.75 14.23
N LEU A 158 -13.88 -9.38 13.16
CA LEU A 158 -13.65 -10.84 13.10
C LEU A 158 -12.38 -11.28 13.83
N ARG A 159 -11.34 -10.45 13.89
CA ARG A 159 -10.05 -10.78 14.51
C ARG A 159 -10.10 -10.72 16.04
N ASP A 160 -10.99 -9.91 16.60
CA ASP A 160 -10.94 -9.59 18.03
C ASP A 160 -11.82 -10.51 18.88
N ALA A 161 -11.33 -11.74 19.10
CA ALA A 161 -11.96 -12.71 20.00
C ALA A 161 -11.78 -12.36 21.49
N GLN A 162 -10.79 -11.52 21.85
CA GLN A 162 -10.52 -11.14 23.25
C GLN A 162 -11.22 -9.84 23.69
N THR A 163 -11.65 -8.95 22.79
CA THR A 163 -12.53 -7.81 23.16
C THR A 163 -14.02 -8.08 23.00
N LEU A 164 -14.47 -9.34 22.96
CA LEU A 164 -15.87 -9.70 23.17
C LEU A 164 -16.42 -9.14 24.50
N ASN A 165 -15.54 -8.84 25.46
CA ASN A 165 -15.87 -8.29 26.77
C ASN A 165 -15.78 -6.75 26.89
N GLN A 166 -15.43 -6.03 25.80
CA GLN A 166 -15.53 -4.56 25.81
C GLN A 166 -16.88 -4.09 25.28
N SER A 167 -17.52 -3.19 26.04
CA SER A 167 -18.77 -2.52 25.71
C SER A 167 -18.82 -2.11 24.23
N ILE A 168 -19.88 -2.57 23.55
CA ILE A 168 -20.25 -2.24 22.16
C ILE A 168 -20.13 -0.72 21.89
N GLY A 169 -20.33 0.13 22.91
CA GLY A 169 -20.18 1.58 22.81
C GLY A 169 -18.77 2.06 22.45
N LYS A 170 -17.70 1.40 22.91
CA LYS A 170 -16.33 1.76 22.51
C LYS A 170 -16.05 1.39 21.06
N LYS A 171 -16.57 0.25 20.59
CA LYS A 171 -16.44 -0.16 19.19
C LYS A 171 -17.17 0.80 18.26
N ILE A 172 -18.39 1.19 18.61
CA ILE A 172 -19.16 2.22 17.88
C ILE A 172 -18.45 3.57 17.91
N SER A 173 -17.80 3.94 19.02
CA SER A 173 -17.05 5.21 19.08
C SER A 173 -15.83 5.24 18.16
N ILE A 174 -15.10 4.13 18.03
CA ILE A 174 -13.92 4.05 17.13
C ILE A 174 -14.37 4.05 15.66
N VAL A 175 -15.44 3.31 15.35
CA VAL A 175 -16.05 3.30 14.01
C VAL A 175 -16.66 4.67 13.67
N GLY A 176 -17.34 5.30 14.63
CA GLY A 176 -17.91 6.63 14.49
C GLY A 176 -16.82 7.69 14.28
N LEU A 177 -15.74 7.65 15.06
CA LEU A 177 -14.63 8.59 14.95
C LEU A 177 -13.90 8.43 13.61
N SER A 178 -13.69 7.19 13.15
CA SER A 178 -13.11 6.94 11.82
C SER A 178 -14.05 7.43 10.71
N GLY A 179 -15.35 7.16 10.79
CA GLY A 179 -16.36 7.69 9.85
C GLY A 179 -16.37 9.21 9.79
N VAL A 180 -16.29 9.89 10.93
CA VAL A 180 -16.18 11.36 11.00
C VAL A 180 -14.87 11.85 10.39
N ALA A 181 -13.74 11.18 10.65
CA ALA A 181 -12.46 11.53 10.05
C ALA A 181 -12.49 11.39 8.51
N ILE A 182 -13.18 10.37 7.99
CA ILE A 182 -13.36 10.18 6.55
C ILE A 182 -14.23 11.29 5.96
N LEU A 183 -15.37 11.59 6.56
CA LEU A 183 -16.24 12.68 6.11
C LEU A 183 -15.53 14.03 6.14
N ALA A 184 -14.77 14.30 7.20
CA ALA A 184 -13.94 15.50 7.30
C ALA A 184 -12.86 15.53 6.21
N SER A 185 -12.22 14.40 5.91
CA SER A 185 -11.21 14.29 4.85
C SER A 185 -11.82 14.50 3.46
N THR A 186 -12.99 13.91 3.19
CA THR A 186 -13.72 14.09 1.93
C THR A 186 -14.18 15.54 1.76
N TYR A 187 -14.69 16.16 2.81
CA TYR A 187 -15.09 17.56 2.79
C TYR A 187 -13.89 18.51 2.57
N LEU A 188 -12.76 18.22 3.23
CA LEU A 188 -11.51 18.95 3.02
C LEU A 188 -11.03 18.80 1.57
N LEU A 189 -11.07 17.59 1.00
CA LEU A 189 -10.73 17.35 -0.39
C LEU A 189 -11.67 18.08 -1.35
N TYR A 190 -12.98 18.13 -1.07
CA TYR A 190 -13.93 18.89 -1.88
C TYR A 190 -13.60 20.38 -1.91
N ILE A 191 -13.25 20.97 -0.75
CA ILE A 191 -12.83 22.38 -0.66
C ILE A 191 -11.49 22.60 -1.38
N LEU A 192 -10.55 21.66 -1.25
CA LEU A 192 -9.23 21.76 -1.86
C LEU A 192 -9.26 21.45 -3.37
N PHE A 193 -10.27 20.75 -3.87
CA PHE A 193 -10.33 20.26 -5.24
C PHE A 193 -10.21 21.37 -6.31
N PRO A 194 -10.89 22.53 -6.19
CA PRO A 194 -10.69 23.64 -7.12
C PRO A 194 -9.24 24.13 -7.18
N TYR A 195 -8.56 24.19 -6.03
CA TYR A 195 -7.17 24.61 -5.95
C TYR A 195 -6.21 23.57 -6.51
N VAL A 196 -6.46 22.29 -6.24
CA VAL A 196 -5.70 21.17 -6.82
C VAL A 196 -5.89 21.13 -8.32
N LYS A 197 -7.14 21.26 -8.82
CA LYS A 197 -7.45 21.35 -10.25
C LYS A 197 -6.70 22.51 -10.90
N TRP A 198 -6.78 23.70 -10.30
CA TRP A 198 -6.08 24.87 -10.79
C TRP A 198 -4.55 24.67 -10.81
N GLY A 199 -3.97 24.12 -9.75
CA GLY A 199 -2.54 23.82 -9.68
C GLY A 199 -2.08 22.81 -10.72
N VAL A 200 -2.83 21.71 -10.90
CA VAL A 200 -2.50 20.70 -11.92
C VAL A 200 -2.65 21.29 -13.33
N GLN A 201 -3.73 22.03 -13.60
CA GLN A 201 -3.90 22.73 -14.88
C GLN A 201 -2.74 23.70 -15.12
N TYR A 202 -2.34 24.49 -14.13
CA TYR A 202 -1.24 25.43 -14.23
C TYR A 202 0.08 24.73 -14.58
N VAL A 203 0.39 23.61 -13.91
CA VAL A 203 1.59 22.81 -14.21
C VAL A 203 1.51 22.19 -15.60
N LEU A 204 0.39 21.57 -15.97
CA LEU A 204 0.23 20.94 -17.29
C LEU A 204 0.32 21.97 -18.42
N PHE A 205 -0.42 23.08 -18.33
CA PHE A 205 -0.34 24.15 -19.32
C PHE A 205 1.03 24.83 -19.35
N GLY A 206 1.68 25.01 -18.20
CA GLY A 206 3.04 25.52 -18.11
C GLY A 206 4.03 24.60 -18.81
N THR A 207 3.93 23.29 -18.58
CA THR A 207 4.79 22.28 -19.21
C THR A 207 4.54 22.20 -20.71
N ALA A 208 3.28 22.20 -21.14
CA ALA A 208 2.90 22.22 -22.55
C ALA A 208 3.44 23.48 -23.26
N ARG A 209 3.32 24.66 -22.65
CA ARG A 209 3.91 25.91 -23.17
C ARG A 209 5.42 25.84 -23.27
N LEU A 210 6.10 25.25 -22.29
CA LEU A 210 7.54 25.04 -22.34
C LEU A 210 7.95 24.11 -23.50
N ILE A 211 7.19 23.03 -23.72
CA ILE A 211 7.42 22.11 -24.84
C ILE A 211 7.19 22.83 -26.18
N VAL A 212 6.08 23.54 -26.33
CA VAL A 212 5.78 24.32 -27.56
C VAL A 212 6.87 25.37 -27.80
N TRP A 213 7.30 26.08 -26.77
CA TRP A 213 8.39 27.04 -26.86
C TRP A 213 9.72 26.39 -27.27
N ALA A 214 10.05 25.22 -26.70
CA ALA A 214 11.26 24.48 -27.05
C ALA A 214 11.23 23.90 -28.48
N LEU A 215 10.03 23.53 -28.98
CA LEU A 215 9.84 23.00 -30.33
C LEU A 215 9.60 24.09 -31.39
N SER A 216 9.23 25.30 -30.99
CA SER A 216 9.04 26.45 -31.88
C SER A 216 10.18 26.66 -32.90
N PRO A 217 11.48 26.61 -32.53
CA PRO A 217 12.55 26.75 -33.52
C PRO A 217 12.62 25.59 -34.52
N VAL A 218 12.22 24.37 -34.11
CA VAL A 218 12.17 23.21 -35.00
C VAL A 218 11.03 23.36 -36.01
N PHE A 219 9.86 23.81 -35.56
CA PHE A 219 8.73 24.08 -36.46
C PHE A 219 9.02 25.25 -37.40
N ALA A 220 9.64 26.34 -36.93
CA ALA A 220 10.05 27.44 -37.78
C ALA A 220 11.08 27.00 -38.84
N PHE A 221 12.00 26.08 -38.48
CA PHE A 221 12.94 25.49 -39.43
C PHE A 221 12.22 24.64 -40.49
N LEU A 222 11.26 23.80 -40.09
CA LEU A 222 10.48 22.99 -41.02
C LEU A 222 9.61 23.82 -41.96
N GLU A 223 9.03 24.92 -41.48
CA GLU A 223 8.19 25.84 -42.27
C GLU A 223 9.03 26.62 -43.31
N SER A 224 10.31 26.90 -43.01
CA SER A 224 11.26 27.45 -44.00
C SER A 224 11.74 26.44 -45.05
N TYR A 225 11.31 25.19 -44.95
CA TYR A 225 11.60 24.13 -45.90
C TYR A 225 10.32 23.69 -46.60
N GLU A 226 9.59 24.64 -47.20
CA GLU A 226 8.60 24.32 -48.22
C GLU A 226 9.36 24.00 -49.52
N PRO A 227 9.41 22.73 -49.97
CA PRO A 227 9.78 22.47 -51.35
C PRO A 227 8.75 23.18 -52.23
N GLU A 228 9.21 24.07 -53.12
CA GLU A 228 8.38 24.71 -54.14
C GLU A 228 7.46 23.64 -54.73
N ALA A 229 6.16 23.74 -54.44
CA ALA A 229 5.17 22.92 -55.08
C ALA A 229 5.34 23.15 -56.59
N PRO A 230 5.46 22.10 -57.42
CA PRO A 230 5.53 22.30 -58.86
C PRO A 230 4.31 23.14 -59.26
N GLU A 231 4.57 24.28 -59.90
CA GLU A 231 3.54 25.11 -60.51
C GLU A 231 2.69 24.19 -61.39
N LEU A 232 1.48 23.87 -60.93
CA LEU A 232 0.47 23.30 -61.79
C LEU A 232 0.13 24.41 -62.77
N GLU A 233 0.52 24.24 -64.02
CA GLU A 233 0.11 25.09 -65.13
C GLU A 233 -1.41 25.28 -65.06
N ASP A 234 -1.78 26.52 -64.79
CA ASP A 234 -3.15 27.01 -64.77
C ASP A 234 -3.66 27.01 -66.22
N GLU A 235 -4.19 25.87 -66.68
CA GLU A 235 -5.03 25.82 -67.88
C GLU A 235 -6.32 26.58 -67.56
N GLY A 236 -6.31 27.86 -67.91
CA GLY A 236 -7.48 28.71 -67.83
C GLY A 236 -8.61 28.22 -68.73
N GLU A 237 -9.73 27.86 -68.11
CA GLU A 237 -11.06 28.07 -68.69
C GLU A 237 -11.94 28.82 -67.70
N GLY A 238 -12.32 30.03 -68.08
CA GLY A 238 -13.07 30.96 -67.25
C GLY A 238 -14.51 30.51 -67.02
N LEU A 239 -14.96 30.63 -65.78
CA LEU A 239 -16.36 30.84 -65.44
C LEU A 239 -16.44 31.91 -64.35
N GLU A 240 -16.77 33.13 -64.77
CA GLU A 240 -17.24 34.19 -63.89
C GLU A 240 -18.62 33.83 -63.33
N GLY A 241 -18.76 33.96 -62.01
CA GLY A 241 -20.01 34.44 -61.42
C GLY A 241 -20.90 33.40 -60.73
N GLU A 242 -20.56 33.02 -59.50
CA GLU A 242 -21.55 32.92 -58.43
C GLU A 242 -20.88 33.18 -57.08
N GLN A 243 -21.33 34.22 -56.38
CA GLN A 243 -20.96 34.50 -54.99
C GLN A 243 -21.51 33.39 -54.09
N GLY A 244 -20.81 32.26 -54.04
CA GLY A 244 -20.90 31.31 -52.95
C GLY A 244 -20.06 31.84 -51.79
N THR A 245 -20.72 32.23 -50.70
CA THR A 245 -20.09 32.35 -49.39
C THR A 245 -19.28 31.08 -49.12
N MET A 246 -17.95 31.18 -49.26
CA MET A 246 -17.03 30.19 -48.72
C MET A 246 -17.19 30.21 -47.20
N GLU A 247 -18.06 29.34 -46.69
CA GLU A 247 -17.89 28.82 -45.34
C GLU A 247 -16.50 28.20 -45.29
N PHE A 248 -15.57 28.91 -44.66
CA PHE A 248 -14.31 28.33 -44.21
C PHE A 248 -14.68 27.09 -43.40
N ASP A 249 -14.41 25.92 -43.97
CA ASP A 249 -14.63 24.64 -43.34
C ASP A 249 -13.85 24.61 -42.03
N LYS A 250 -14.60 24.70 -40.92
CA LYS A 250 -14.10 24.58 -39.55
C LYS A 250 -13.57 23.17 -39.23
N ASN A 251 -13.49 22.24 -40.20
CA ASN A 251 -12.88 20.92 -39.99
C ASN A 251 -11.35 20.90 -40.03
N SER A 252 -10.67 21.92 -40.55
CA SER A 252 -9.19 21.91 -40.55
C SER A 252 -8.57 22.09 -39.16
N GLY A 253 -9.36 22.52 -38.16
CA GLY A 253 -8.94 22.60 -36.76
C GLY A 253 -9.07 21.27 -35.97
N ASN A 254 -9.75 20.26 -36.53
CA ASN A 254 -9.95 18.97 -35.85
C ASN A 254 -8.80 17.99 -36.08
N GLN A 255 -8.09 18.06 -37.21
CA GLN A 255 -6.94 17.17 -37.47
C GLN A 255 -5.76 17.44 -36.53
N THR A 256 -5.54 18.71 -36.15
CA THR A 256 -4.48 19.05 -35.18
C THR A 256 -4.86 18.60 -33.76
N GLY A 257 -6.14 18.61 -33.41
CA GLY A 257 -6.66 18.12 -32.12
C GLY A 257 -6.57 16.60 -31.97
N GLU A 258 -6.83 15.85 -33.04
CA GLU A 258 -6.64 14.39 -33.09
C GLU A 258 -5.16 14.00 -33.00
N MET A 259 -4.27 14.72 -33.69
CA MET A 259 -2.83 14.45 -33.61
C MET A 259 -2.26 14.77 -32.22
N ILE A 260 -2.71 15.85 -31.58
CA ILE A 260 -2.30 16.22 -30.21
C ILE A 260 -2.83 15.19 -29.20
N THR A 261 -4.07 14.73 -29.33
CA THR A 261 -4.62 13.70 -28.42
C THR A 261 -3.92 12.35 -28.59
N GLU A 262 -3.52 11.98 -29.80
CA GLU A 262 -2.74 10.77 -30.07
C GLU A 262 -1.31 10.87 -29.51
N VAL A 263 -0.63 12.00 -29.67
CA VAL A 263 0.70 12.23 -29.09
C VAL A 263 0.65 12.20 -27.56
N VAL A 264 -0.35 12.84 -26.94
CA VAL A 264 -0.53 12.82 -25.49
C VAL A 264 -0.83 11.39 -25.01
N PHE A 265 -1.63 10.61 -25.75
CA PHE A 265 -1.86 9.19 -25.47
C PHE A 265 -0.56 8.39 -25.45
N TRP A 266 0.30 8.53 -26.46
CA TRP A 266 1.59 7.84 -26.52
C TRP A 266 2.56 8.27 -25.41
N VAL A 267 2.58 9.56 -25.05
CA VAL A 267 3.37 10.07 -23.94
C VAL A 267 2.92 9.46 -22.61
N VAL A 268 1.61 9.29 -22.41
CA VAL A 268 1.07 8.68 -21.18
C VAL A 268 1.30 7.19 -21.13
N VAL A 269 1.15 6.49 -22.26
CA VAL A 269 1.57 5.10 -22.38
C VAL A 269 3.05 4.95 -22.04
N ALA A 270 3.91 5.84 -22.55
CA ALA A 270 5.34 5.84 -22.23
C ALA A 270 5.61 6.09 -20.74
N ILE A 271 4.88 7.01 -20.09
CA ILE A 271 4.99 7.26 -18.65
C ILE A 271 4.52 6.03 -17.85
N VAL A 272 3.40 5.42 -18.21
CA VAL A 272 2.87 4.22 -17.54
C VAL A 272 3.82 3.04 -17.69
N VAL A 273 4.36 2.82 -18.89
CA VAL A 273 5.37 1.78 -19.16
C VAL A 273 6.64 2.07 -18.37
N THR A 274 7.06 3.33 -18.26
CA THR A 274 8.23 3.73 -17.46
C THR A 274 8.01 3.50 -15.97
N ILE A 275 6.84 3.86 -15.44
CA ILE A 275 6.47 3.61 -14.04
C ILE A 275 6.39 2.11 -13.77
N ALA A 276 5.78 1.33 -14.68
CA ALA A 276 5.71 -0.13 -14.58
C ALA A 276 7.10 -0.77 -14.63
N TYR A 277 7.99 -0.28 -15.49
CA TYR A 277 9.38 -0.72 -15.58
C TYR A 277 10.17 -0.36 -14.31
N LEU A 278 10.01 0.85 -13.77
CA LEU A 278 10.64 1.28 -12.52
C LEU A 278 10.11 0.49 -11.32
N ALA A 279 8.81 0.22 -11.27
CA ALA A 279 8.17 -0.60 -10.26
C ALA A 279 8.65 -2.05 -10.34
N TYR A 280 8.74 -2.63 -11.55
CA TYR A 280 9.30 -3.96 -11.80
C TYR A 280 10.78 -4.03 -11.39
N ARG A 281 11.58 -3.02 -11.74
CA ARG A 281 12.99 -2.94 -11.35
C ARG A 281 13.14 -2.85 -9.82
N LYS A 282 12.32 -2.04 -9.16
CA LYS A 282 12.31 -1.89 -7.69
C LYS A 282 11.83 -3.18 -7.01
N TYR A 283 10.83 -3.85 -7.57
CA TYR A 283 10.34 -5.15 -7.10
C TYR A 283 11.42 -6.23 -7.24
N ARG A 284 12.08 -6.32 -8.40
CA ARG A 284 13.15 -7.29 -8.63
C ARG A 284 14.40 -7.02 -7.77
N GLN A 285 14.73 -5.74 -7.54
CA GLN A 285 15.78 -5.34 -6.61
C GLN A 285 15.44 -5.73 -5.17
N ARG A 286 14.18 -5.58 -4.73
CA ARG A 286 13.75 -6.06 -3.42
C ARG A 286 13.84 -7.58 -3.30
N ILE A 287 13.44 -8.34 -4.32
CA ILE A 287 13.56 -9.82 -4.30
C ILE A 287 15.03 -10.28 -4.26
N GLY A 288 15.92 -9.60 -4.98
CA GLY A 288 17.36 -9.87 -4.94
C GLY A 288 17.98 -9.56 -3.57
N LEU A 289 17.52 -8.49 -2.92
CA LEU A 289 17.93 -8.13 -1.56
C LEU A 289 17.38 -9.11 -0.52
N THR A 290 16.14 -9.58 -0.63
CA THR A 290 15.55 -10.55 0.30
C THR A 290 16.23 -11.92 0.22
N ARG A 291 16.67 -12.38 -0.96
CA ARG A 291 17.37 -13.67 -1.08
C ARG A 291 18.77 -13.65 -0.46
N ASN A 292 19.45 -12.51 -0.47
CA ASN A 292 20.78 -12.34 0.15
C ASN A 292 20.68 -11.92 1.63
N GLN A 293 19.64 -11.20 2.04
CA GLN A 293 19.37 -10.87 3.45
C GLN A 293 18.86 -12.07 4.25
N VAL A 294 18.04 -12.97 3.67
CA VAL A 294 17.57 -14.16 4.42
C VAL A 294 18.71 -15.15 4.70
N ARG A 295 19.79 -15.13 3.93
CA ARG A 295 20.99 -15.94 4.18
C ARG A 295 22.04 -15.22 5.05
N GLY A 296 22.03 -13.88 5.09
CA GLY A 296 22.92 -13.08 5.95
C GLY A 296 22.34 -12.71 7.32
N GLN A 297 21.02 -12.60 7.47
CA GLN A 297 20.38 -12.23 8.74
C GLN A 297 20.32 -13.36 9.76
N TYR A 298 20.35 -14.63 9.33
CA TYR A 298 20.39 -15.74 10.28
C TYR A 298 21.76 -15.94 10.95
N GLU A 299 22.84 -15.39 10.39
CA GLU A 299 24.18 -15.43 10.99
C GLU A 299 24.64 -14.08 11.57
N ASP A 300 24.09 -12.94 11.14
CA ASP A 300 24.55 -11.60 11.55
C ASP A 300 23.61 -10.87 12.54
N ASP A 301 22.32 -11.27 12.68
CA ASP A 301 21.38 -10.66 13.64
C ASP A 301 21.62 -11.09 15.11
N MET A 302 22.57 -11.99 15.37
CA MET A 302 23.05 -12.29 16.74
C MET A 302 24.23 -11.41 17.18
N SER A 303 24.83 -10.58 16.30
CA SER A 303 26.07 -9.87 16.63
C SER A 303 26.08 -8.35 16.41
N LYS A 304 25.11 -7.77 15.69
CA LYS A 304 25.19 -6.35 15.27
C LYS A 304 24.08 -5.40 15.71
N GLU A 305 23.16 -5.81 16.58
CA GLU A 305 22.27 -4.86 17.28
C GLU A 305 22.92 -4.23 18.53
N LYS A 306 24.24 -4.37 18.68
CA LYS A 306 25.06 -3.53 19.55
C LYS A 306 25.55 -2.32 18.76
N THR A 307 25.09 -1.14 19.19
CA THR A 307 25.69 0.17 18.86
C THR A 307 25.25 0.79 17.53
N LYS A 308 24.04 1.39 17.49
CA LYS A 308 23.85 2.78 17.00
C LYS A 308 22.39 3.25 17.09
N GLY A 309 22.16 4.12 18.06
CA GLY A 309 21.28 5.29 18.03
C GLY A 309 19.97 5.24 17.24
N SER A 310 18.87 5.04 17.96
CA SER A 310 17.59 5.71 17.66
C SER A 310 17.22 6.57 18.87
N LEU A 311 17.45 7.87 18.71
CA LEU A 311 17.24 8.94 19.69
C LEU A 311 15.76 9.35 19.85
N PHE A 312 14.80 8.61 19.30
CA PHE A 312 13.43 9.12 19.12
C PHE A 312 12.31 8.48 19.95
N TRP A 313 12.61 7.57 20.89
CA TRP A 313 11.58 7.00 21.77
C TRP A 313 11.99 7.01 23.25
N LYS A 314 12.17 8.21 23.81
CA LYS A 314 12.14 8.44 25.27
C LYS A 314 10.70 8.71 25.75
N LYS A 315 9.76 7.81 25.46
CA LYS A 315 8.61 7.63 26.36
C LYS A 315 8.98 6.54 27.33
N LYS A 316 9.54 6.98 28.45
CA LYS A 316 9.75 6.18 29.66
C LYS A 316 8.36 5.76 30.11
N ASP A 317 7.89 4.60 29.66
CA ASP A 317 6.75 3.94 30.29
C ASP A 317 7.12 3.78 31.75
N ARG A 318 6.49 4.59 32.59
CA ARG A 318 6.58 4.46 34.04
C ARG A 318 5.79 3.20 34.37
N ALA A 319 6.42 2.04 34.24
CA ALA A 319 5.90 0.79 34.74
C ALA A 319 5.44 1.02 36.18
N LYS A 320 4.16 0.74 36.45
CA LYS A 320 3.60 0.88 37.79
C LYS A 320 4.42 -0.02 38.72
N PRO A 321 4.88 0.49 39.89
CA PRO A 321 5.67 -0.32 40.81
C PRO A 321 4.88 -1.58 41.21
N PRO A 322 5.53 -2.75 41.29
CA PRO A 322 4.88 -3.98 41.75
C PRO A 322 4.29 -3.80 43.16
N LYS A 323 3.14 -4.45 43.43
CA LYS A 323 2.49 -4.42 44.76
C LYS A 323 3.26 -5.22 45.82
N ASN A 324 3.93 -6.30 45.42
CA ASN A 324 4.69 -7.17 46.31
C ASN A 324 6.01 -6.50 46.75
N LYS A 325 6.33 -6.56 48.05
CA LYS A 325 7.51 -5.90 48.66
C LYS A 325 8.83 -6.35 48.06
N VAL A 326 9.02 -7.65 47.83
CA VAL A 326 10.24 -8.23 47.24
C VAL A 326 10.39 -7.80 45.78
N ARG A 327 9.30 -7.85 45.00
CA ARG A 327 9.31 -7.36 43.60
C ARG A 327 9.59 -5.87 43.50
N LYS A 328 9.10 -5.08 44.48
CA LYS A 328 9.36 -3.65 44.55
C LYS A 328 10.83 -3.36 44.86
N ALA A 329 11.41 -4.04 45.85
CA ALA A 329 12.83 -3.91 46.17
C ALA A 329 13.73 -4.24 44.96
N TYR A 330 13.42 -5.34 44.26
CA TYR A 330 14.15 -5.73 43.06
C TYR A 330 14.00 -4.70 41.92
N TYR A 331 12.80 -4.17 41.71
CA TYR A 331 12.54 -3.10 40.76
C TYR A 331 13.31 -1.80 41.10
N ASP A 332 13.47 -1.49 42.39
CA ASP A 332 14.24 -0.34 42.83
C ASP A 332 15.75 -0.51 42.55
N VAL A 333 16.28 -1.74 42.67
CA VAL A 333 17.66 -2.08 42.25
C VAL A 333 17.81 -1.97 40.73
N GLU A 334 16.89 -2.53 39.94
CA GLU A 334 16.89 -2.43 38.47
C GLU A 334 16.84 -0.96 38.01
N LYS A 335 16.01 -0.14 38.66
CA LYS A 335 15.91 1.30 38.40
C LYS A 335 17.17 2.07 38.81
N TRP A 336 17.83 1.67 39.90
CA TRP A 336 19.11 2.23 40.31
C TRP A 336 20.22 1.85 39.31
N ALA A 337 20.29 0.59 38.89
CA ALA A 337 21.25 0.13 37.88
C ALA A 337 21.03 0.81 36.53
N ALA A 338 19.77 1.01 36.12
CA ALA A 338 19.41 1.75 34.91
C ALA A 338 19.86 3.22 34.91
N LYS A 339 20.01 3.86 36.08
CA LYS A 339 20.58 5.21 36.17
C LYS A 339 22.07 5.26 35.85
N HIS A 340 22.75 4.12 35.95
CA HIS A 340 24.18 3.97 35.71
C HIS A 340 24.46 3.13 34.46
N GLU A 341 23.49 3.03 33.53
CA GLU A 341 23.59 2.27 32.28
C GLU A 341 23.76 0.74 32.44
N LEU A 342 23.62 0.24 33.67
CA LEU A 342 23.68 -1.18 34.04
C LEU A 342 22.30 -1.84 34.18
N GLY A 343 21.23 -1.14 33.77
CA GLY A 343 19.86 -1.64 33.86
C GLY A 343 19.58 -2.78 32.88
N ARG A 344 18.62 -3.64 33.23
CA ARG A 344 18.16 -4.76 32.39
C ARG A 344 17.44 -4.27 31.12
N TYR A 345 17.69 -4.92 29.98
CA TYR A 345 16.98 -4.62 28.73
C TYR A 345 15.57 -5.23 28.72
N GLN A 346 14.67 -4.70 27.89
CA GLN A 346 13.26 -5.15 27.88
C GLN A 346 13.09 -6.61 27.46
N TYR A 347 13.94 -7.10 26.56
CA TYR A 347 13.95 -8.47 26.06
C TYR A 347 14.80 -9.41 26.92
N GLU A 348 15.44 -8.90 27.98
CA GLU A 348 16.41 -9.63 28.79
C GLU A 348 15.74 -10.26 30.03
N THR A 349 16.03 -11.54 30.27
CA THR A 349 15.65 -12.21 31.53
C THR A 349 16.55 -11.74 32.68
N ILE A 350 16.25 -12.15 33.92
CA ILE A 350 17.10 -11.74 35.05
C ILE A 350 18.42 -12.51 35.07
N GLU A 351 18.40 -13.76 34.62
CA GLU A 351 19.60 -14.59 34.46
C GLU A 351 20.52 -13.95 33.42
N GLU A 352 19.96 -13.59 32.27
CA GLU A 352 20.70 -12.94 31.19
C GLU A 352 21.28 -11.60 31.65
N TRP A 353 20.53 -10.84 32.46
CA TRP A 353 21.01 -9.60 33.06
C TRP A 353 22.18 -9.83 34.02
N HIS A 354 22.07 -10.81 34.93
CA HIS A 354 23.16 -11.16 35.84
C HIS A 354 24.40 -11.65 35.08
N ARG A 355 24.20 -12.46 34.04
CA ARG A 355 25.28 -12.94 33.18
C ARG A 355 25.96 -11.81 32.41
N ARG A 356 25.18 -10.84 31.89
CA ARG A 356 25.72 -9.65 31.23
C ARG A 356 26.54 -8.77 32.18
N LEU A 357 26.10 -8.65 33.43
CA LEU A 357 26.84 -7.95 34.47
C LEU A 357 27.99 -8.79 35.05
N ASP A 358 28.12 -10.05 34.62
CA ASP A 358 29.11 -11.04 35.08
C ASP A 358 29.02 -11.31 36.60
N ILE A 359 27.82 -11.19 37.18
CA ILE A 359 27.57 -11.42 38.62
C ILE A 359 26.86 -12.75 38.91
N GLU A 360 26.66 -13.61 37.89
CA GLU A 360 25.88 -14.85 38.01
C GLU A 360 26.42 -15.75 39.14
N ASP A 361 27.75 -15.86 39.29
CA ASP A 361 28.40 -16.68 40.33
C ASP A 361 28.39 -16.04 41.73
N GLN A 362 28.07 -14.76 41.83
CA GLN A 362 28.07 -13.99 43.08
C GLN A 362 26.66 -13.85 43.67
N VAL A 363 25.63 -14.20 42.90
CA VAL A 363 24.23 -14.15 43.33
C VAL A 363 23.77 -15.54 43.73
N GLU A 364 23.21 -15.66 44.93
CA GLU A 364 22.73 -16.94 45.46
C GLU A 364 21.53 -17.47 44.63
N PRO A 365 21.59 -18.71 44.11
CA PRO A 365 20.54 -19.27 43.25
C PRO A 365 19.15 -19.28 43.89
N ASP A 366 19.08 -19.44 45.22
CA ASP A 366 17.83 -19.48 45.97
C ASP A 366 17.10 -18.13 45.96
N ALA A 367 17.85 -17.02 46.02
CA ALA A 367 17.30 -15.67 45.91
C ALA A 367 16.63 -15.41 44.55
N LEU A 368 17.27 -15.91 43.48
CA LEU A 368 16.75 -15.79 42.12
C LEU A 368 15.49 -16.64 41.91
N ASN A 369 15.47 -17.86 42.45
CA ASN A 369 14.32 -18.76 42.37
C ASN A 369 13.09 -18.21 43.11
N VAL A 370 13.28 -17.59 44.28
CA VAL A 370 12.17 -16.95 44.99
C VAL A 370 11.62 -15.75 44.22
N TYR A 371 12.47 -14.92 43.62
CA TYR A 371 11.99 -13.83 42.76
C TYR A 371 11.17 -14.36 41.57
N LYS A 372 11.64 -15.42 40.89
CA LYS A 372 10.90 -16.08 39.80
C LYS A 372 9.54 -16.56 40.26
N ASN A 373 9.48 -17.26 41.38
CA ASN A 373 8.25 -17.80 41.93
C ASN A 373 7.26 -16.67 42.26
N ILE A 374 7.70 -15.55 42.84
CA ILE A 374 6.83 -14.40 43.13
C ILE A 374 6.40 -13.65 41.84
N ARG A 375 7.17 -13.75 40.74
CA ARG A 375 6.86 -13.10 39.47
C ARG A 375 5.89 -13.90 38.61
N TYR A 376 6.02 -15.22 38.60
CA TYR A 376 5.29 -16.13 37.71
C TYR A 376 4.22 -16.97 38.39
N SER A 377 4.27 -17.11 39.72
CA SER A 377 3.18 -17.68 40.51
C SER A 377 2.42 -16.56 41.20
N ASP A 378 1.09 -16.59 41.13
CA ASP A 378 0.17 -15.70 41.88
C ASP A 378 0.20 -15.98 43.41
N ALA A 379 1.36 -16.39 43.92
CA ALA A 379 1.56 -16.85 45.27
C ALA A 379 1.90 -15.66 46.18
N GLU A 380 0.87 -14.93 46.60
CA GLU A 380 0.95 -14.04 47.78
C GLU A 380 1.29 -14.81 49.08
N HIS A 381 1.25 -16.15 49.06
CA HIS A 381 1.37 -17.03 50.21
C HIS A 381 2.64 -17.89 50.27
N LEU A 382 3.71 -17.57 49.51
CA LEU A 382 4.99 -18.27 49.71
C LEU A 382 5.51 -17.95 51.13
N ASN A 383 5.70 -18.98 51.95
CA ASN A 383 6.30 -18.88 53.28
C ASN A 383 7.83 -18.74 53.14
N TYR A 384 8.31 -17.53 52.86
CA TYR A 384 9.73 -17.21 52.75
C TYR A 384 10.14 -16.22 53.85
N ASN A 385 11.39 -16.32 54.31
CA ASN A 385 11.94 -15.40 55.29
C ASN A 385 12.20 -14.03 54.65
N HIS A 386 11.23 -13.12 54.77
CA HIS A 386 11.27 -11.80 54.14
C HIS A 386 12.54 -10.99 54.46
N GLU A 387 13.04 -11.04 55.69
CA GLU A 387 14.25 -10.30 56.10
C GLU A 387 15.49 -10.84 55.37
N TYR A 388 15.61 -12.16 55.27
CA TYR A 388 16.70 -12.81 54.56
C TYR A 388 16.73 -12.40 53.07
N TYR A 389 15.59 -12.39 52.37
CA TYR A 389 15.55 -12.02 50.94
C TYR A 389 15.76 -10.53 50.69
N MET A 390 15.32 -9.65 51.59
CA MET A 390 15.64 -8.22 51.48
C MET A 390 17.15 -7.99 51.62
N GLY A 391 17.80 -8.68 52.57
CA GLY A 391 19.26 -8.67 52.70
C GLY A 391 19.95 -9.12 51.41
N LYS A 392 19.46 -10.17 50.76
CA LYS A 392 20.03 -10.65 49.47
C LYS A 392 19.86 -9.68 48.31
N ILE A 393 18.78 -8.89 48.29
CA ILE A 393 18.57 -7.85 47.28
C ILE A 393 19.52 -6.66 47.52
N ASP A 394 19.79 -6.34 48.78
CA ASP A 394 20.78 -5.32 49.14
C ASP A 394 22.21 -5.80 48.79
N ASP A 395 22.54 -7.06 49.07
CA ASP A 395 23.81 -7.70 48.67
C ASP A 395 23.98 -7.66 47.13
N LEU A 396 22.92 -7.91 46.37
CA LEU A 396 22.93 -7.80 44.90
C LEU A 396 23.31 -6.39 44.45
N LYS A 397 22.71 -5.36 45.07
CA LYS A 397 23.03 -3.97 44.76
C LYS A 397 24.48 -3.62 45.10
N GLU A 398 24.97 -4.07 46.25
CA GLU A 398 26.39 -3.91 46.61
C GLU A 398 27.34 -4.62 45.66
N THR A 399 26.96 -5.82 45.20
CA THR A 399 27.73 -6.63 44.26
C THR A 399 27.88 -5.91 42.93
N ILE A 400 26.78 -5.37 42.38
CA ILE A 400 26.79 -4.56 41.16
C ILE A 400 27.68 -3.32 41.34
N ARG A 401 27.55 -2.65 42.49
CA ARG A 401 28.35 -1.46 42.85
C ARG A 401 29.85 -1.75 42.92
N LYS A 402 30.25 -2.81 43.62
CA LYS A 402 31.66 -3.21 43.79
C LYS A 402 32.28 -3.66 42.46
N LYS A 403 31.51 -4.34 41.61
CA LYS A 403 32.02 -4.89 40.35
C LYS A 403 32.19 -3.84 39.25
N HIS A 404 31.33 -2.82 39.21
CA HIS A 404 31.32 -1.81 38.15
C HIS A 404 31.77 -0.41 38.60
N ASP A 405 32.23 -0.28 39.85
CA ASP A 405 32.74 0.95 40.49
C ASP A 405 31.77 2.15 40.41
N VAL A 406 30.54 1.94 40.93
CA VAL A 406 29.39 2.87 40.80
C VAL A 406 28.82 3.38 42.12
#